data_AF-W2GU36-F1
#
_entry.id   AF-W2GU36-F1
#
_cell.length_a   1.000
_cell.length_b   1.000
_cell.length_c   1.000
_cell.angle_alpha   90.00
_cell.angle_beta   90.00
_cell.angle_gamma   90.00
#
_symmetry.space_group_name_H-M   'P 1'
#
loop_
_entity.id
_entity.type
_entity.pdbx_description
1 polymer ?
#
loop_
_entity_poly.entity_id
_entity_poly.type
_entity_poly.pdbx_seq_one_letter_code
_entity_poly.pdbx_strand_id
1 'polypeptide(L)'
;MFLMIKNMPENEDDLSNLEYQAVLNPEIVAMSKSTKRDFEGCLSVPGYQGIVKRAEEIRVQYQDAEGRKIQETLTDFPARVFQHELDHLNGVMYLDRMETGSLIHNEEFEAMEWLDIQKLLLQGPPKIPPLMVPTSTQTGNTRQGKGKGNRSNKY
;
A
#
# COMPACT_ATOMS: atom_id res chain seq x y z
N MET A 1 11.45 -4.54 14.86
CA MET A 1 12.13 -5.76 14.40
C MET A 1 11.10 -6.62 13.71
N PHE A 2 11.48 -7.31 12.65
CA PHE A 2 10.67 -8.37 12.02
C PHE A 2 11.58 -9.56 11.67
N LEU A 3 10.97 -10.67 11.26
CA LEU A 3 11.69 -11.86 10.78
C LEU A 3 11.53 -11.96 9.26
N MET A 4 12.62 -12.25 8.56
CA MET A 4 12.60 -12.60 7.13
C MET A 4 13.00 -14.05 6.93
N ILE A 5 12.45 -14.69 5.90
CA ILE A 5 12.92 -15.99 5.45
C ILE A 5 14.18 -15.77 4.59
N LYS A 6 15.30 -16.41 4.93
CA LYS A 6 16.57 -16.28 4.19
C LYS A 6 16.54 -16.98 2.85
N ASN A 7 16.03 -18.21 2.86
CA ASN A 7 15.99 -19.09 1.71
C ASN A 7 14.59 -19.68 1.62
N MET A 8 13.84 -19.27 0.59
CA MET A 8 12.62 -19.97 0.24
C MET A 8 13.02 -21.34 -0.34
N PRO A 9 12.43 -22.45 0.14
CA PRO A 9 12.67 -23.77 -0.43
C PRO A 9 12.16 -23.80 -1.88
N GLU A 10 12.84 -24.58 -2.75
CA GLU A 10 12.39 -24.74 -4.14
C GLU A 10 11.03 -25.45 -4.23
N ASN A 11 10.75 -26.33 -3.26
CA ASN A 11 9.45 -26.96 -3.10
C ASN A 11 8.67 -26.21 -2.01
N GLU A 12 7.57 -25.57 -2.40
CA GLU A 12 6.71 -24.80 -1.50
C GLU A 12 6.07 -25.66 -0.38
N ASP A 13 5.97 -26.97 -0.59
CA ASP A 13 5.47 -27.91 0.43
C ASP A 13 6.54 -28.29 1.48
N ASP A 14 7.83 -28.03 1.22
CA ASP A 14 8.92 -28.35 2.14
C ASP A 14 9.26 -27.18 3.07
N LEU A 15 8.36 -26.93 4.03
CA LEU A 15 8.55 -25.89 5.05
C LEU A 15 9.43 -26.36 6.23
N SER A 16 10.03 -27.55 6.15
CA SER A 16 10.73 -28.19 7.28
C SER A 16 12.04 -27.50 7.66
N ASN A 17 12.66 -26.78 6.72
CA ASN A 17 13.97 -26.14 6.89
C ASN A 17 13.94 -24.64 6.57
N LEU A 18 12.86 -23.95 6.96
CA LEU A 18 12.82 -22.49 6.84
C LEU A 18 13.82 -21.85 7.80
N GLU A 19 14.82 -21.19 7.24
CA GLU A 19 15.75 -20.35 7.99
C GLU A 19 15.21 -18.92 8.09
N TYR A 20 15.09 -18.44 9.33
CA TYR A 20 14.67 -17.08 9.62
C TYR A 20 15.84 -16.18 9.98
N GLN A 21 15.75 -14.93 9.57
CA GLN A 21 16.66 -13.85 9.90
C GLN A 21 15.94 -12.77 10.68
N ALA A 22 16.42 -12.48 11.88
CA ALA A 22 15.98 -11.30 12.60
C ALA A 22 16.52 -10.05 11.94
N VAL A 23 15.63 -9.08 11.70
CA VAL A 23 15.94 -7.79 11.11
C VAL A 23 15.67 -6.70 12.16
N LEU A 24 16.74 -6.23 12.78
CA LEU A 24 16.72 -5.20 13.84
C LEU A 24 17.16 -3.86 13.29
N ASN A 25 16.48 -2.79 13.72
CA ASN A 25 16.75 -1.41 13.30
C ASN A 25 16.92 -1.25 11.77
N PRO A 26 15.96 -1.74 10.96
CA PRO A 26 16.07 -1.70 9.51
C PRO A 26 15.99 -0.29 8.95
N GLU A 27 16.74 -0.07 7.87
CA GLU A 27 16.74 1.14 7.07
C GLU A 27 16.85 0.77 5.58
N ILE A 28 16.08 1.45 4.72
CA ILE A 28 16.28 1.40 3.27
C ILE A 28 17.18 2.58 2.89
N VAL A 29 18.41 2.30 2.46
CA VAL A 29 19.41 3.32 2.13
C VAL A 29 19.41 3.73 0.65
N ALA A 30 18.80 2.91 -0.22
CA ALA A 30 18.53 3.26 -1.62
C ALA A 30 17.34 2.45 -2.16
N MET A 31 16.64 3.00 -3.15
CA MET A 31 15.52 2.34 -3.84
C MET A 31 15.62 2.57 -5.34
N SER A 32 15.23 1.58 -6.14
CA SER A 32 15.07 1.77 -7.58
C SER A 32 13.93 2.74 -7.88
N LYS A 33 14.00 3.39 -9.05
CA LYS A 33 12.89 4.18 -9.59
C LYS A 33 11.80 3.31 -10.21
N SER A 34 12.14 2.08 -10.58
CA SER A 34 11.19 1.13 -11.15
C SER A 34 10.32 0.56 -10.03
N THR A 35 9.02 0.50 -10.28
CA THR A 35 8.05 0.02 -9.30
C THR A 35 7.14 -1.01 -9.93
N LYS A 36 6.75 -2.00 -9.14
CA LYS A 36 5.83 -3.05 -9.56
C LYS A 36 4.57 -3.05 -8.69
N ARG A 37 3.42 -3.22 -9.32
CA ARG A 37 2.16 -3.51 -8.64
C ARG A 37 2.12 -4.98 -8.29
N ASP A 38 1.64 -5.27 -7.09
CA ASP A 38 1.26 -6.62 -6.71
C ASP A 38 0.17 -6.54 -5.63
N PHE A 39 -0.53 -7.64 -5.42
CA PHE A 39 -1.44 -7.77 -4.28
C PHE A 39 -0.62 -7.97 -3.00
N GLU A 40 -0.97 -7.22 -1.96
CA GLU A 40 -0.49 -7.41 -0.60
C GLU A 40 -1.67 -7.71 0.31
N GLY A 41 -1.46 -8.69 1.18
CA GLY A 41 -2.27 -8.96 2.35
C GLY A 41 -1.41 -8.81 3.60
N CYS A 42 -2.03 -8.80 4.77
CA CYS A 42 -1.33 -8.72 6.04
C CYS A 42 -2.05 -9.57 7.08
N LEU A 43 -1.31 -10.32 7.89
CA LEU A 43 -1.88 -11.12 8.98
C LEU A 43 -2.62 -10.24 10.03
N SER A 44 -2.27 -8.96 10.13
CA SER A 44 -2.96 -7.99 10.99
C SER A 44 -4.31 -7.52 10.42
N VAL A 45 -4.59 -7.76 9.13
CA VAL A 45 -5.86 -7.46 8.46
C VAL A 45 -6.32 -8.70 7.69
N PRO A 46 -6.84 -9.71 8.39
CA PRO A 46 -7.19 -10.99 7.78
C PRO A 46 -8.34 -10.84 6.79
N GLY A 47 -8.29 -11.64 5.72
CA GLY A 47 -9.38 -11.79 4.75
C GLY A 47 -9.36 -10.82 3.57
N TYR A 48 -8.40 -9.90 3.49
CA TYR A 48 -8.36 -8.90 2.43
C TYR A 48 -6.98 -8.77 1.78
N GLN A 49 -7.01 -8.43 0.49
CA GLN A 49 -5.85 -8.06 -0.32
C GLN A 49 -6.06 -6.66 -0.92
N GLY A 50 -4.96 -5.96 -1.22
CA GLY A 50 -4.99 -4.70 -1.96
C GLY A 50 -3.77 -4.55 -2.87
N ILE A 51 -3.92 -3.87 -4.00
CA ILE A 51 -2.81 -3.65 -4.94
C ILE A 51 -1.91 -2.53 -4.42
N VAL A 52 -0.65 -2.84 -4.14
CA VAL A 52 0.35 -1.89 -3.65
C VAL A 52 1.52 -1.80 -4.64
N LYS A 53 1.94 -0.57 -4.95
CA LYS A 53 3.17 -0.31 -5.69
C LYS A 53 4.38 -0.28 -4.75
N ARG A 54 5.40 -1.06 -5.07
CA ARG A 54 6.68 -1.13 -4.35
C ARG A 54 7.84 -0.94 -5.31
N ALA A 55 8.96 -0.45 -4.80
CA ALA A 55 10.20 -0.48 -5.58
C ALA A 55 10.60 -1.94 -5.83
N GLU A 56 11.05 -2.23 -7.04
CA GLU A 56 11.47 -3.59 -7.43
C GLU A 56 12.80 -3.99 -6.82
N GLU A 57 13.66 -3.01 -6.53
CA GLU A 57 14.96 -3.22 -5.90
C GLU A 57 15.14 -2.19 -4.78
N ILE A 58 15.66 -2.65 -3.65
CA ILE A 58 16.04 -1.81 -2.51
C ILE A 58 17.41 -2.22 -2.00
N ARG A 59 18.19 -1.25 -1.52
CA ARG A 59 19.38 -1.50 -0.72
C ARG A 59 19.05 -1.24 0.73
N VAL A 60 19.29 -2.23 1.58
CA VAL A 60 18.91 -2.18 3.00
C VAL A 60 20.13 -2.25 3.89
N GLN A 61 19.98 -1.70 5.10
CA GLN A 61 20.91 -1.86 6.21
C GLN A 61 20.12 -2.24 7.46
N TYR A 62 20.62 -3.21 8.23
CA TYR A 62 20.00 -3.63 9.49
C TYR A 62 21.02 -4.36 10.38
N GLN A 63 20.58 -4.81 11.55
CA GLN A 63 21.35 -5.68 12.45
C GLN A 63 20.67 -7.05 12.57
N ASP A 64 21.46 -8.11 12.63
CA ASP A 64 20.94 -9.45 12.98
C ASP A 64 20.78 -9.64 14.50
N ALA A 65 20.34 -10.83 14.91
CA ALA A 65 20.13 -11.17 16.32
C ALA A 65 21.41 -11.08 17.16
N GLU A 66 22.59 -11.23 16.56
CA GLU A 66 23.88 -11.08 17.21
C GLU A 66 24.39 -9.62 17.21
N GLY A 67 23.61 -8.69 16.65
CA GLY A 67 23.97 -7.27 16.53
C GLY A 67 24.96 -6.96 15.41
N ARG A 68 25.25 -7.92 14.51
CA ARG A 68 26.13 -7.71 13.36
C ARG A 68 25.40 -6.86 12.33
N LYS A 69 26.09 -5.86 11.78
CA LYS A 69 25.54 -5.01 10.71
C LYS A 69 25.52 -5.77 9.39
N ILE A 70 24.38 -5.75 8.73
CA ILE A 70 24.16 -6.35 7.42
C ILE A 70 23.77 -5.25 6.46
N GLN A 71 24.32 -5.32 5.25
CA GLN A 71 23.96 -4.46 4.14
C GLN A 71 23.86 -5.31 2.87
N GLU A 72 22.70 -5.28 2.22
CA GLU A 72 22.43 -6.10 1.04
C GLU A 72 21.44 -5.40 0.10
N THR A 73 21.35 -5.94 -1.11
CA THR A 73 20.35 -5.53 -2.09
C THR A 73 19.30 -6.63 -2.18
N LEU A 74 18.04 -6.26 -2.01
CA LEU A 74 16.89 -7.14 -2.14
C LEU A 74 16.14 -6.77 -3.42
N THR A 75 15.64 -7.78 -4.14
CA THR A 75 14.81 -7.62 -5.33
C THR A 75 13.48 -8.35 -5.18
N ASP A 76 12.54 -8.06 -6.08
CA ASP A 76 11.27 -8.80 -6.24
C ASP A 76 10.50 -8.99 -4.91
N PHE A 77 10.24 -10.24 -4.53
CA PHE A 77 9.42 -10.58 -3.37
C PHE A 77 10.09 -10.22 -2.04
N PRO A 78 11.37 -10.58 -1.77
CA PRO A 78 12.08 -10.11 -0.57
C PRO A 78 12.09 -8.59 -0.41
N ALA A 79 12.27 -7.83 -1.51
CA ALA A 79 12.21 -6.37 -1.47
C ALA A 79 10.82 -5.86 -1.06
N ARG A 80 9.74 -6.47 -1.58
CA ARG A 80 8.36 -6.14 -1.22
C ARG A 80 8.08 -6.43 0.26
N VAL A 81 8.44 -7.61 0.74
CA VAL A 81 8.25 -8.00 2.14
C VAL A 81 8.99 -7.04 3.07
N PHE A 82 10.25 -6.72 2.80
CA PHE A 82 11.00 -5.78 3.62
C PHE A 82 10.33 -4.40 3.67
N GLN A 83 9.86 -3.88 2.53
CA GLN A 83 9.12 -2.62 2.47
C GLN A 83 7.81 -2.68 3.29
N HIS A 84 7.08 -3.79 3.23
CA HIS A 84 5.85 -4.02 4.00
C HIS A 84 6.12 -4.05 5.50
N GLU A 85 7.10 -4.82 5.95
CA GLU A 85 7.42 -4.93 7.37
C GLU A 85 8.03 -3.64 7.92
N LEU A 86 8.80 -2.91 7.11
CA LEU A 86 9.29 -1.58 7.50
C LEU A 86 8.15 -0.57 7.67
N ASP A 87 7.10 -0.64 6.85
CA ASP A 87 5.92 0.21 7.05
C ASP A 87 5.27 -0.02 8.41
N HIS A 88 5.14 -1.29 8.84
CA HIS A 88 4.61 -1.60 10.17
C HIS A 88 5.43 -0.95 11.29
N LEU A 89 6.76 -0.91 11.17
CA LEU A 89 7.62 -0.23 12.14
C LEU A 89 7.42 1.29 12.16
N ASN A 90 6.92 1.85 11.06
CA ASN A 90 6.58 3.26 10.92
C ASN A 90 5.09 3.56 11.18
N GLY A 91 4.31 2.55 11.62
CA GLY A 91 2.87 2.71 11.86
C GLY A 91 2.04 2.89 10.59
N VAL A 92 2.55 2.46 9.44
CA VAL A 92 1.87 2.50 8.13
C VAL A 92 1.39 1.09 7.78
N MET A 93 0.16 0.95 7.33
CA MET A 93 -0.42 -0.30 6.88
C MET A 93 -0.45 -0.35 5.34
N TYR A 94 -0.51 -1.54 4.75
CA TYR A 94 -0.67 -1.67 3.30
C TYR A 94 -1.96 -0.99 2.79
N LEU A 95 -3.01 -0.93 3.63
CA LEU A 95 -4.26 -0.22 3.35
C LEU A 95 -4.06 1.29 3.14
N ASP A 96 -3.04 1.89 3.75
CA ASP A 96 -2.70 3.31 3.56
C ASP A 96 -1.99 3.55 2.22
N ARG A 97 -1.46 2.48 1.59
CA ARG A 97 -0.67 2.54 0.36
C ARG A 97 -1.38 1.96 -0.86
N MET A 98 -2.38 1.11 -0.65
CA MET A 98 -3.04 0.42 -1.74
C MET A 98 -3.71 1.40 -2.71
N GLU A 99 -3.78 1.02 -3.99
CA GLU A 99 -4.50 1.82 -4.99
C GLU A 99 -6.00 1.83 -4.67
N THR A 100 -6.62 3.02 -4.71
CA THR A 100 -8.04 3.16 -4.42
C THR A 100 -8.87 2.25 -5.34
N GLY A 101 -9.77 1.47 -4.73
CA GLY A 101 -10.61 0.50 -5.45
C GLY A 101 -9.97 -0.85 -5.70
N SER A 102 -8.79 -1.14 -5.13
CA SER A 102 -8.17 -2.45 -5.22
C SER A 102 -8.47 -3.40 -4.06
N LEU A 103 -9.19 -2.96 -3.02
CA LEU A 103 -9.47 -3.82 -1.87
C LEU A 103 -10.41 -4.94 -2.31
N ILE A 104 -10.02 -6.18 -2.06
CA ILE A 104 -10.76 -7.37 -2.44
C ILE A 104 -10.71 -8.40 -1.31
N HIS A 105 -11.81 -9.14 -1.10
CA HIS A 105 -11.84 -10.23 -0.13
C HIS A 105 -11.08 -11.45 -0.68
N ASN A 106 -10.45 -12.25 0.20
CA ASN A 106 -9.64 -13.40 -0.22
C ASN A 106 -10.42 -14.39 -1.10
N GLU A 107 -11.68 -14.69 -0.77
CA GLU A 107 -12.53 -15.58 -1.58
C GLU A 107 -12.74 -15.05 -3.01
N GLU A 108 -12.93 -13.73 -3.15
CA GLU A 108 -13.10 -13.10 -4.46
C GLU A 108 -11.78 -13.08 -5.22
N PHE A 109 -10.66 -12.85 -4.52
CA PHE A 109 -9.32 -12.87 -5.09
C PHE A 109 -8.94 -14.27 -5.62
N GLU A 110 -9.19 -15.31 -4.83
CA GLU A 110 -8.93 -16.71 -5.20
C GLU A 110 -9.81 -17.18 -6.37
N ALA A 111 -11.00 -16.60 -6.53
CA ALA A 111 -11.90 -16.87 -7.65
C ALA A 111 -11.56 -16.09 -8.93
N MET A 112 -10.57 -15.19 -8.91
CA MET A 112 -10.22 -14.40 -10.08
C MET A 112 -9.51 -15.23 -11.15
N GLU A 113 -9.87 -14.98 -12.41
CA GLU A 113 -9.14 -15.53 -13.54
C GLU A 113 -7.75 -14.88 -13.65
N TRP A 114 -6.74 -15.69 -13.97
CA TRP A 114 -5.35 -15.24 -14.12
C TRP A 114 -5.21 -14.00 -15.02
N LEU A 115 -5.96 -13.95 -16.12
CA LEU A 115 -5.88 -12.84 -17.07
C LEU A 115 -6.42 -11.53 -16.48
N ASP A 116 -7.41 -11.60 -15.61
CA ASP A 116 -7.95 -10.44 -14.92
C ASP A 116 -6.97 -9.90 -13.87
N ILE A 117 -6.29 -10.79 -13.14
CA ILE A 117 -5.19 -10.43 -12.23
C ILE A 117 -4.09 -9.69 -13.02
N GLN A 118 -3.61 -10.28 -14.11
CA GLN A 118 -2.56 -9.66 -14.93
C GLN A 118 -2.98 -8.29 -15.48
N LYS A 119 -4.24 -8.15 -15.89
CA LYS A 119 -4.79 -6.87 -16.34
C LYS A 119 -4.78 -5.83 -15.23
N LEU A 120 -5.20 -6.19 -14.01
CA LEU A 120 -5.16 -5.30 -12.85
C LEU A 120 -3.74 -4.90 -12.46
N LEU A 121 -2.79 -5.83 -12.47
CA LEU A 121 -1.40 -5.53 -12.13
C LEU A 121 -0.73 -4.63 -13.19
N LEU A 122 -1.11 -4.77 -14.46
CA LEU A 122 -0.59 -3.91 -15.52
C LEU A 122 -1.26 -2.52 -15.54
N GLN A 123 -2.57 -2.47 -15.42
CA GLN A 123 -3.37 -1.26 -15.67
C GLN A 123 -3.78 -0.51 -14.38
N GLY A 124 -3.74 -1.19 -13.23
CA GLY A 124 -4.33 -0.73 -11.97
C GLY A 124 -5.81 -1.08 -11.85
N PRO A 125 -6.41 -0.91 -10.64
CA PRO A 125 -7.85 -1.07 -10.45
C PRO A 125 -8.65 -0.07 -11.28
N PRO A 126 -9.89 -0.40 -11.67
CA PRO A 126 -10.76 0.54 -12.37
C PRO A 126 -11.00 1.78 -11.50
N LYS A 127 -10.96 2.96 -12.13
CA LYS A 127 -11.23 4.22 -11.43
C LYS A 127 -12.68 4.24 -10.98
N ILE A 128 -12.90 4.36 -9.67
CA ILE A 128 -14.23 4.55 -9.11
C ILE A 128 -14.72 5.95 -9.52
N PRO A 129 -15.86 6.09 -10.23
CA PRO A 129 -16.41 7.40 -10.54
C PRO A 129 -16.76 8.15 -9.23
N PRO A 130 -16.60 9.47 -9.17
CA PRO A 130 -16.95 10.23 -7.98
C PRO A 130 -18.43 9.99 -7.66
N LEU A 131 -18.73 9.74 -6.38
CA LEU A 131 -20.10 9.66 -5.89
C LEU A 131 -20.82 10.95 -6.30
N MET A 132 -21.94 10.82 -7.02
CA MET A 132 -22.78 11.97 -7.34
C MET A 132 -23.25 12.60 -6.02
N VAL A 133 -22.66 13.75 -5.66
CA VAL A 133 -23.13 14.52 -4.51
C VAL A 133 -24.48 15.12 -4.90
N PRO A 134 -25.57 14.88 -4.15
CA PRO A 134 -26.84 15.53 -4.41
C PRO A 134 -26.63 17.04 -4.36
N THR A 135 -26.87 17.72 -5.49
CA THR A 135 -26.81 19.18 -5.51
C THR A 135 -27.90 19.67 -4.58
N SER A 136 -27.50 20.28 -3.46
CA SER A 136 -28.47 20.93 -2.57
C SER A 136 -29.30 21.88 -3.41
N THR A 137 -30.60 21.59 -3.52
CA THR A 137 -31.54 22.46 -4.19
C THR A 137 -31.59 23.73 -3.35
N GLN A 138 -30.91 24.79 -3.81
CA GLN A 138 -31.09 26.11 -3.23
C GLN A 138 -32.56 26.49 -3.43
N THR A 139 -33.35 26.30 -2.38
CA THR A 139 -34.68 26.88 -2.28
C THR A 139 -34.50 28.39 -2.23
N GLY A 140 -34.68 29.03 -3.38
CA GLY A 140 -34.63 30.48 -3.53
C GLY A 140 -35.67 31.13 -2.64
N ASN A 141 -35.24 31.63 -1.49
CA ASN A 141 -36.08 32.42 -0.60
C ASN A 141 -36.01 33.89 -1.08
N THR A 142 -36.91 34.26 -1.99
CA THR A 142 -37.07 35.66 -2.41
C THR A 142 -37.68 36.47 -1.27
N ARG A 143 -36.85 37.04 -0.39
CA ARG A 143 -37.28 38.13 0.49
C ARG A 143 -37.06 39.47 -0.22
N GLN A 144 -38.15 40.06 -0.68
CA GLN A 144 -38.21 41.49 -1.02
C GLN A 144 -37.87 42.31 0.23
N GLY A 145 -36.76 43.03 0.17
CA GLY A 145 -36.37 44.04 1.16
C GLY A 145 -35.99 45.34 0.45
N LYS A 146 -36.96 46.25 0.32
CA LYS A 146 -36.70 47.65 -0.04
C LYS A 146 -35.87 48.31 1.08
N GLY A 147 -34.78 48.99 0.74
CA GLY A 147 -34.05 49.83 1.70
C GLY A 147 -32.82 50.51 1.09
N LYS A 148 -33.00 51.74 0.57
CA LYS A 148 -31.93 52.64 0.15
C LYS A 148 -31.01 52.99 1.33
N GLY A 149 -29.69 53.01 1.13
CA GLY A 149 -28.73 53.52 2.11
C GLY A 149 -27.32 53.61 1.55
N ASN A 150 -27.00 54.76 0.96
CA ASN A 150 -25.68 55.15 0.46
C ASN A 150 -24.72 55.38 1.65
N ARG A 151 -23.50 54.82 1.62
CA ARG A 151 -22.29 55.40 2.24
C ARG A 151 -21.01 54.60 1.94
N SER A 152 -20.01 55.37 1.56
CA SER A 152 -18.62 55.11 1.20
C SER A 152 -17.69 54.73 2.37
N ASN A 153 -16.68 53.89 2.10
CA ASN A 153 -15.28 53.94 2.57
C ASN A 153 -14.54 52.72 1.96
N LYS A 154 -13.48 52.82 1.15
CA LYS A 154 -12.09 53.24 1.44
C LYS A 154 -11.58 52.69 2.77
N TYR A 155 -10.92 51.53 2.74
CA TYR A 155 -9.47 51.36 2.97
C TYR A 155 -9.00 50.14 2.17
#